data_AF-A0A971J587-F1
#
_entry.id   AF-A0A971J587-F1
#
_cell.length_a   1.000
_cell.length_b   1.000
_cell.length_c   1.000
_cell.angle_alpha   90.00
_cell.angle_beta   90.00
_cell.angle_gamma   90.00
#
_symmetry.space_group_name_H-M   'P 1'
#
loop_
_entity.id
_entity.type
_entity.pdbx_description
1 polymer ?
#
loop_
_entity_poly.entity_id
_entity_poly.type
_entity_poly.pdbx_seq_one_letter_code
_entity_poly.pdbx_strand_id
1 'polypeptide(L)'
;GRQQGFTLVELLAVMAILAILAAFTVPKFTGVLASSKEKACMANAKLIQDAANLYAANEPNPIELTAENIMATLKGAGYLREGSFTCPVSNDKYQLSGDATAGYTVTCPNGCDGKL
;
A
#
# COMPACT_ATOMS: atom_id res chain seq x y z
N GLY A 1 -40.53 -26.23 32.81
CA GLY A 1 -40.23 -24.82 32.46
C GLY A 1 -41.04 -24.46 31.23
N ARG A 2 -41.83 -23.38 31.28
CA ARG A 2 -42.61 -22.90 30.13
C ARG A 2 -41.66 -22.21 29.15
N GLN A 3 -41.49 -22.80 27.98
CA GLN A 3 -40.76 -22.18 26.88
C GLN A 3 -41.72 -21.23 26.17
N GLN A 4 -41.46 -19.93 26.28
CA GLN A 4 -42.19 -18.90 25.54
C GLN A 4 -41.66 -18.91 24.10
N GLY A 5 -42.49 -19.38 23.17
CA GLY A 5 -42.19 -19.31 21.73
C GLY A 5 -42.45 -17.90 21.21
N PHE A 6 -41.58 -17.43 20.32
CA PHE A 6 -41.75 -16.16 19.60
C PHE A 6 -43.07 -16.15 18.82
N THR A 7 -43.73 -14.98 18.77
CA THR A 7 -44.93 -14.79 17.95
C THR A 7 -44.57 -14.57 16.47
N LEU A 8 -45.46 -14.98 15.56
CA LEU A 8 -45.30 -14.69 14.12
C LEU A 8 -45.23 -13.19 13.83
N VAL A 9 -45.94 -12.38 14.63
CA VAL A 9 -45.97 -10.92 14.49
C VAL A 9 -44.62 -10.30 14.84
N GLU A 10 -43.96 -10.78 15.91
CA GLU A 10 -42.60 -10.36 16.24
C GLU A 10 -41.62 -10.67 15.12
N LEU A 11 -41.69 -11.87 14.54
CA LEU A 11 -40.77 -12.25 13.47
C LEU A 11 -40.98 -11.39 12.21
N LEU A 12 -42.23 -11.06 11.88
CA LEU A 12 -42.57 -10.18 10.76
C LEU A 12 -42.07 -8.74 10.96
N ALA A 13 -42.21 -8.20 12.17
CA ALA A 13 -41.71 -6.85 12.49
C ALA A 13 -40.18 -6.77 12.38
N VAL A 14 -39.46 -7.81 12.84
CA VAL A 14 -38.00 -7.89 12.72
C VAL A 14 -37.57 -7.93 11.25
N MET A 15 -38.21 -8.75 10.42
CA MET A 15 -37.90 -8.81 8.99
C MET A 15 -38.17 -7.48 8.27
N ALA A 16 -39.24 -6.77 8.63
CA ALA A 16 -39.54 -5.45 8.09
C ALA A 16 -38.42 -4.43 8.41
N ILE A 17 -37.90 -4.42 9.65
CA ILE A 17 -36.80 -3.54 10.04
C ILE A 17 -35.50 -3.95 9.33
N LEU A 18 -35.20 -5.24 9.23
CA LEU A 18 -34.01 -5.73 8.51
C LEU A 18 -34.03 -5.36 7.03
N ALA A 19 -35.21 -5.39 6.38
CA ALA A 19 -35.36 -4.97 4.99
C ALA A 19 -35.05 -3.47 4.79
N ILE A 20 -35.46 -2.62 5.73
CA ILE A 20 -35.15 -1.18 5.70
C ILE A 20 -33.65 -0.94 5.93
N LEU A 21 -33.05 -1.60 6.92
CA LEU A 21 -31.63 -1.44 7.24
C LEU A 21 -30.71 -1.93 6.10
N ALA A 22 -31.07 -3.03 5.45
CA ALA A 22 -30.32 -3.60 4.33
C ALA A 22 -30.16 -2.63 3.15
N ALA A 23 -31.12 -1.71 2.95
CA ALA A 23 -31.07 -0.71 1.89
C ALA A 23 -29.99 0.37 2.11
N PHE A 24 -29.61 0.64 3.36
CA PHE A 24 -28.66 1.70 3.72
C PHE A 24 -27.24 1.18 4.05
N THR A 25 -27.05 -0.14 4.09
CA THR A 25 -25.79 -0.78 4.55
C THR A 25 -24.59 -0.66 3.60
N VAL A 26 -24.65 0.11 2.51
CA VAL A 26 -23.50 0.27 1.60
C VAL A 26 -22.89 1.68 1.70
N PRO A 27 -22.10 1.99 2.74
CA PRO A 27 -21.15 3.09 2.68
C PRO A 27 -20.04 2.73 1.67
N LYS A 28 -19.95 3.48 0.58
CA LYS A 28 -18.91 3.30 -0.45
C LYS A 28 -17.57 3.83 0.06
N PHE A 29 -16.78 2.99 0.71
CA PHE A 29 -15.39 3.30 1.14
C PHE A 29 -14.35 3.31 -0.01
N THR A 30 -14.80 3.23 -1.26
CA THR A 30 -13.93 3.02 -2.42
C THR A 30 -12.99 4.19 -2.68
N GLY A 31 -13.43 5.44 -2.45
CA GLY A 31 -12.61 6.63 -2.66
C GLY A 31 -11.48 6.79 -1.64
N VAL A 32 -11.77 6.59 -0.36
CA VAL A 32 -10.76 6.70 0.72
C VAL A 32 -9.67 5.64 0.55
N LEU A 33 -10.06 4.41 0.20
CA LEU A 33 -9.10 3.33 -0.03
C LEU A 33 -8.15 3.63 -1.22
N ALA A 34 -8.67 4.20 -2.31
CA ALA A 34 -7.85 4.59 -3.45
C ALA A 34 -6.82 5.67 -3.06
N SER A 35 -7.25 6.74 -2.38
CA SER A 35 -6.34 7.79 -1.92
C SER A 35 -5.33 7.30 -0.88
N SER A 36 -5.71 6.37 0.00
CA SER A 36 -4.79 5.74 0.95
C SER A 36 -3.71 4.93 0.24
N LYS A 37 -4.08 4.16 -0.79
CA LYS A 37 -3.12 3.41 -1.62
C LYS A 37 -2.14 4.34 -2.32
N GLU A 38 -2.62 5.43 -2.89
CA GLU A 38 -1.77 6.42 -3.57
C GLU A 38 -0.78 7.08 -2.61
N LYS A 39 -1.25 7.55 -1.45
CA LYS A 39 -0.38 8.12 -0.40
C LYS A 39 0.66 7.11 0.10
N ALA A 40 0.25 5.87 0.37
CA ALA A 40 1.16 4.81 0.78
C ALA A 40 2.20 4.54 -0.32
N CYS A 41 1.81 4.60 -1.58
CA CYS A 41 2.73 4.41 -2.67
C CYS A 41 3.81 5.49 -2.76
N MET A 42 3.43 6.76 -2.70
CA MET A 42 4.37 7.89 -2.72
C MET A 42 5.32 7.84 -1.53
N ALA A 43 4.80 7.51 -0.34
CA ALA A 43 5.61 7.35 0.86
C ALA A 43 6.64 6.22 0.70
N ASN A 44 6.23 5.05 0.21
CA ASN A 44 7.13 3.93 -0.05
C ASN A 44 8.19 4.27 -1.10
N ALA A 45 7.80 4.91 -2.21
CA ALA A 45 8.74 5.33 -3.24
C ALA A 45 9.80 6.28 -2.69
N LYS A 46 9.38 7.27 -1.91
CA LYS A 46 10.30 8.21 -1.25
C LYS A 46 11.22 7.53 -0.25
N LEU A 47 10.71 6.60 0.56
CA LEU A 47 11.53 5.83 1.51
C LEU A 47 12.62 5.03 0.80
N ILE A 48 12.30 4.39 -0.32
CA ILE A 48 13.27 3.62 -1.11
C ILE A 48 14.29 4.58 -1.75
N GLN A 49 13.86 5.75 -2.22
CA GLN A 49 14.72 6.74 -2.85
C GLN A 49 15.72 7.31 -1.84
N ASP A 50 15.23 7.70 -0.66
CA ASP A 50 16.04 8.19 0.44
C ASP A 50 17.04 7.11 0.88
N ALA A 51 16.61 5.85 0.99
CA ALA A 51 17.50 4.72 1.29
C ALA A 51 18.60 4.54 0.22
N ALA A 52 18.27 4.65 -1.07
CA ALA A 52 19.23 4.55 -2.17
C ALA A 52 20.26 5.68 -2.13
N ASN A 53 19.82 6.92 -1.92
CA ASN A 53 20.69 8.08 -1.79
C ASN A 53 21.58 7.99 -0.54
N LEU A 54 21.03 7.53 0.59
CA LEU A 54 21.79 7.32 1.81
C LEU A 54 22.85 6.22 1.65
N TYR A 55 22.52 5.12 0.97
CA TYR A 55 23.48 4.06 0.66
C TYR A 55 24.65 4.59 -0.17
N ALA A 56 24.36 5.30 -1.26
CA ALA A 56 25.39 5.86 -2.12
C ALA A 56 26.26 6.93 -1.42
N ALA A 57 25.72 7.62 -0.41
CA ALA A 57 26.44 8.65 0.34
C ALA A 57 27.28 8.09 1.51
N ASN A 58 26.85 7.02 2.16
CA ASN A 58 27.50 6.50 3.38
C ASN A 58 28.43 5.32 3.11
N GLU A 59 28.22 4.55 2.04
CA GLU A 59 29.09 3.44 1.72
C GLU A 59 30.38 3.93 1.05
N PRO A 60 31.57 3.51 1.53
CA PRO A 60 32.84 3.93 0.96
C PRO A 60 33.12 3.29 -0.41
N ASN A 61 32.54 2.13 -0.69
CA ASN A 61 32.59 1.43 -1.98
C ASN A 61 31.19 0.89 -2.31
N PRO A 62 30.24 1.75 -2.71
CA PRO A 62 28.88 1.33 -2.98
C PRO A 62 28.86 0.42 -4.22
N ILE A 63 28.10 -0.67 -4.13
CA ILE A 63 27.73 -1.45 -5.31
C ILE A 63 26.84 -0.56 -6.16
N GLU A 64 27.08 -0.54 -7.47
CA GLU A 64 26.26 0.22 -8.39
C GLU A 64 24.81 -0.29 -8.33
N LEU A 65 23.90 0.59 -7.90
CA LEU A 65 22.49 0.29 -7.77
C LEU A 65 21.85 0.31 -9.15
N THR A 66 21.27 -0.82 -9.55
CA THR A 66 20.51 -0.99 -10.79
C THR A 66 19.06 -1.34 -10.47
N ALA A 67 18.18 -1.26 -11.47
CA ALA A 67 16.77 -1.65 -11.31
C ALA A 67 16.59 -3.10 -10.82
N GLU A 68 17.58 -3.98 -11.04
CA GLU A 68 17.52 -5.40 -10.69
C GLU A 68 18.03 -5.70 -9.28
N ASN A 69 19.11 -5.02 -8.84
CA ASN A 69 19.80 -5.36 -7.58
C ASN A 69 19.38 -4.48 -6.40
N ILE A 70 18.80 -3.32 -6.64
CA ILE A 70 18.57 -2.28 -5.62
C ILE A 70 17.85 -2.77 -4.37
N MET A 71 16.75 -3.50 -4.54
CA MET A 71 15.98 -4.01 -3.40
C MET A 71 16.77 -5.03 -2.58
N ALA A 72 17.62 -5.83 -3.23
CA ALA A 72 18.47 -6.80 -2.55
C ALA A 72 19.64 -6.11 -1.86
N THR A 73 20.31 -5.18 -2.55
CA THR A 73 21.44 -4.42 -2.02
C THR A 73 21.05 -3.57 -0.82
N LEU A 74 19.97 -2.78 -0.92
CA LEU A 74 19.53 -1.90 0.18
C LEU A 74 19.06 -2.68 1.41
N LYS A 75 18.46 -3.86 1.22
CA LYS A 75 18.09 -4.75 2.33
C LYS A 75 19.32 -5.41 2.95
N GLY A 76 20.21 -5.95 2.11
CA GLY A 76 21.44 -6.60 2.55
C GLY A 76 22.38 -5.65 3.30
N ALA A 77 22.40 -4.38 2.90
CA ALA A 77 23.16 -3.31 3.55
C ALA A 77 22.42 -2.69 4.75
N GLY A 78 21.18 -3.10 5.05
CA GLY A 78 20.42 -2.64 6.22
C GLY A 78 19.75 -1.27 6.09
N TYR A 79 19.74 -0.65 4.91
CA TYR A 79 19.07 0.63 4.64
C TYR A 79 17.56 0.48 4.43
N LEU A 80 17.10 -0.72 4.03
CA LEU A 80 15.69 -1.08 3.97
C LEU A 80 15.38 -2.24 4.90
N ARG A 81 14.23 -2.18 5.56
CA ARG A 81 13.72 -3.26 6.41
C ARG A 81 13.40 -4.49 5.56
N GLU A 82 13.56 -5.67 6.15
CA GLU A 82 13.08 -6.91 5.55
C GLU A 82 11.56 -6.84 5.38
N GLY A 83 11.10 -7.06 4.15
CA GLY A 83 9.69 -6.93 3.76
C GLY A 83 9.53 -6.84 2.25
N SER A 84 8.36 -7.20 1.74
CA SER A 84 8.01 -7.01 0.33
C SER A 84 7.49 -5.59 0.12
N PHE A 85 8.33 -4.71 -0.42
CA PHE A 85 7.89 -3.40 -0.91
C PHE A 85 7.27 -3.60 -2.30
N THR A 86 5.95 -3.74 -2.35
CA THR A 86 5.17 -3.78 -3.59
C THR A 86 4.33 -2.51 -3.71
N CYS A 87 4.08 -2.10 -4.94
CA CYS A 87 3.25 -0.94 -5.19
C CYS A 87 1.79 -1.25 -4.85
N PRO A 88 1.13 -0.48 -3.96
CA PRO A 88 -0.25 -0.76 -3.54
C PRO A 88 -1.30 -0.45 -4.62
N VAL A 89 -0.91 0.21 -5.71
CA VAL A 89 -1.78 0.60 -6.83
C VAL A 89 -1.78 -0.48 -7.92
N SER A 90 -0.60 -0.88 -8.41
CA SER A 90 -0.45 -1.87 -9.49
C SER A 90 -0.10 -3.28 -9.01
N ASN A 91 0.28 -3.45 -7.74
CA ASN A 91 0.89 -4.67 -7.17
C ASN A 91 2.24 -5.05 -7.80
N ASP A 92 2.81 -4.20 -8.65
CA ASP A 92 4.13 -4.41 -9.23
C ASP A 92 5.26 -4.03 -8.26
N LYS A 93 6.48 -4.47 -8.56
CA LYS A 93 7.68 -4.03 -7.85
C LYS A 93 7.99 -2.58 -8.20
N TYR A 94 8.52 -1.82 -7.24
CA TYR A 94 9.06 -0.49 -7.52
C TYR A 94 10.27 -0.61 -8.45
N GLN A 95 10.34 0.28 -9.42
CA GLN A 95 11.46 0.45 -10.34
C GLN A 95 12.31 1.62 -9.89
N LEU A 96 13.61 1.53 -10.15
CA LEU A 96 14.54 2.62 -9.95
C LEU A 96 15.20 3.02 -11.26
N SER A 97 15.42 4.33 -11.37
CA SER A 97 16.11 4.97 -12.48
C SER A 97 17.06 6.02 -11.93
N GLY A 98 18.20 6.20 -12.59
CA GLY A 98 19.27 7.13 -12.17
C GLY A 98 20.41 6.43 -11.44
N ASP A 99 21.39 7.25 -11.06
CA ASP A 99 22.72 6.82 -10.63
C ASP A 99 23.21 7.69 -9.47
N ALA A 100 24.28 7.27 -8.79
CA ALA A 100 24.84 8.00 -7.64
C ALA A 100 25.21 9.47 -7.94
N THR A 101 25.50 9.79 -9.21
CA THR A 101 25.87 11.15 -9.66
C THR A 101 24.65 12.03 -9.97
N ALA A 102 23.60 11.45 -10.56
CA ALA A 102 22.40 12.17 -10.98
C ALA A 102 21.26 12.12 -9.94
N GLY A 103 21.42 11.28 -8.92
CA GLY A 103 20.38 10.94 -7.95
C GLY A 103 19.49 9.81 -8.45
N TYR A 104 18.97 9.03 -7.50
CA TYR A 104 18.03 7.95 -7.79
C TYR A 104 16.59 8.48 -7.81
N THR A 105 15.76 7.91 -8.68
CA THR A 105 14.31 8.14 -8.75
C THR A 105 13.60 6.79 -8.64
N VAL A 106 12.60 6.70 -7.77
CA VAL A 106 11.79 5.48 -7.58
C VAL A 106 10.41 5.68 -8.18
N THR A 107 10.01 4.77 -9.06
CA THR A 107 8.73 4.81 -9.75
C THR A 107 7.96 3.53 -9.51
N CYS A 108 6.64 3.63 -9.34
CA CYS A 108 5.76 2.47 -9.39
C CYS A 108 5.29 2.26 -10.85
N PRO A 109 5.39 1.04 -11.41
CA PRO A 109 4.84 0.73 -12.72
C PRO A 109 3.31 0.88 -12.70
N ASN A 110 2.75 1.49 -13.74
CA ASN A 110 1.29 1.62 -13.91
C ASN A 110 0.55 2.29 -12.73
N GLY A 111 1.23 3.13 -11.95
CA GLY A 111 0.60 3.88 -10.87
C GLY A 111 1.55 4.73 -10.04
N CYS A 112 0.95 5.60 -9.22
CA CYS A 112 1.57 6.60 -8.33
C CYS A 112 2.01 7.82 -9.12
N ASP A 113 1.07 8.74 -9.25
CA ASP A 113 1.00 9.83 -10.22
C ASP A 113 2.26 10.72 -10.23
N GLY A 114 3.29 10.26 -10.95
CA GLY A 114 4.24 11.02 -11.77
C GLY A 114 5.03 12.19 -11.15
N LYS A 115 4.91 12.51 -9.87
CA LYS A 115 5.58 13.66 -9.27
C LYS A 115 6.03 13.38 -7.83
N LEU A 116 7.34 13.21 -7.70
CA LEU A 116 8.07 13.76 -6.57
C LEU A 116 8.48 15.20 -6.93
#